data_AF-A0A927VFX3-F1
#
_entry.id   AF-A0A927VFX3-F1
#
_cell.length_a   1.000
_cell.length_b   1.000
_cell.length_c   1.000
_cell.angle_alpha   90.00
_cell.angle_beta   90.00
_cell.angle_gamma   90.00
#
_symmetry.space_group_name_H-M   'P 1'
#
loop_
_entity.id
_entity.type
_entity.pdbx_description
1 polymer ?
#
loop_
_entity_poly.entity_id
_entity_poly.type
_entity_poly.pdbx_seq_one_letter_code
_entity_poly.pdbx_strand_id
1 'polypeptide(L)'
;MHRKDFMERVLQYMIAHLNEDLRVAAVAHEFNYSSAYFSKLFFDYFEIPFMRFFRSMKLRGAAREILQNQSIKGIREKWGGYSNAMSFCKAFRKEFGMSPKDFLRYADDVPDMPARKRLDGDELTIEYVFLDEIKTASYSLYHYNYYDNEPDFWKKEFAYGLFHGVDKEKWKDFNPQIGFWWNKTAEVMNYAVGRQLDYQDKIPKGMDIFVFPAGNYVMFSTKRKETDIENAKLLRKMSQFIFFEWKIINQKKFDIMRSTFEWCDRETVKIYVPIILETNTWKTSYGVDTWIRYINNHIDEELTITKLADIFGYSRTSFRQVFQLHYEMDPAVYIRRKRLYFTAQEIEQEVRKEKQILIYQKYNFKSKEEFIDLYIEEFGISPFGKEKIKVEVVDLKQYYDQYKACMKITYSELNDIKFLGKTVMPQTTMWSEEYKISSLAAYWFLNDFDSMLGKDCACKEVGQENKVAIWKQCPQQMDTDELYEYVLGPVVDEFHSDWNEGSPFLIRGGRYAVFETMQETDEDNLEEMYLLLTRCAFYGWCKENIDRYDSNRIVFAWYKNKKLYFYIPIFR
;
A
#
# COMPACT_ATOMS: atom_id res chain seq x y z
N MET A 1 14.04 13.98 -31.06
CA MET A 1 13.31 13.92 -29.78
C MET A 1 11.95 14.53 -29.99
N HIS A 2 10.85 13.83 -29.65
CA HIS A 2 9.53 14.44 -29.81
C HIS A 2 9.42 15.67 -28.89
N ARG A 3 8.72 16.71 -29.37
CA ARG A 3 8.53 17.98 -28.63
C ARG A 3 7.99 17.78 -27.21
N LYS A 4 7.27 16.67 -26.97
CA LYS A 4 6.69 16.29 -25.68
C LYS A 4 7.73 15.72 -24.72
N ASP A 5 8.51 14.74 -25.14
CA ASP A 5 9.62 14.18 -24.35
C ASP A 5 10.62 15.27 -23.93
N PHE A 6 10.82 16.26 -24.81
CA PHE A 6 11.60 17.45 -24.47
C PHE A 6 11.00 18.24 -23.31
N MET A 7 9.71 18.56 -23.38
CA MET A 7 9.05 19.35 -22.35
C MET A 7 8.94 18.60 -21.03
N GLU A 8 8.76 17.28 -21.06
CA GLU A 8 8.84 16.44 -19.87
C GLU A 8 10.20 16.57 -19.19
N ARG A 9 11.30 16.43 -19.94
CA ARG A 9 12.67 16.60 -19.41
C ARG A 9 12.89 18.01 -18.85
N VAL A 10 12.34 19.03 -19.51
CA VAL A 10 12.38 20.42 -19.02
C VAL A 10 11.63 20.55 -17.69
N LEU A 11 10.43 19.97 -17.56
CA LEU A 11 9.68 19.98 -16.31
C LEU A 11 10.42 19.25 -15.18
N GLN A 12 11.00 18.08 -15.45
CA GLN A 12 11.80 17.33 -14.49
C GLN A 12 13.01 18.15 -14.02
N TYR A 13 13.71 18.80 -14.95
CA TYR A 13 14.82 19.69 -14.62
C TYR A 13 14.37 20.87 -13.76
N MET A 14 13.25 21.52 -14.11
CA MET A 14 12.68 22.61 -13.30
C MET A 14 12.33 22.16 -11.88
N ILE A 15 11.77 20.95 -11.71
CA ILE A 15 11.45 20.37 -10.40
C ILE A 15 12.71 20.17 -9.56
N ALA A 16 13.75 19.59 -10.16
CA ALA A 16 15.02 19.34 -9.48
C ALA A 16 15.70 20.64 -9.00
N HIS A 17 15.47 21.75 -9.70
CA HIS A 17 16.09 23.06 -9.42
C HIS A 17 15.08 24.08 -8.82
N LEU A 18 13.98 23.61 -8.22
CA LEU A 18 12.94 24.49 -7.66
C LEU A 18 13.43 25.45 -6.56
N ASN A 19 14.46 25.05 -5.82
CA ASN A 19 15.04 25.85 -4.74
C ASN A 19 16.09 26.86 -5.21
N GLU A 20 16.37 26.91 -6.51
CA GLU A 20 17.41 27.76 -7.10
C GLU A 20 16.84 29.03 -7.77
N ASP A 21 17.71 30.01 -8.08
CA ASP A 21 17.37 31.16 -8.95
C ASP A 21 17.49 30.75 -10.42
N LEU A 22 16.62 29.81 -10.84
CA LEU A 22 16.65 29.29 -12.20
C LEU A 22 16.14 30.33 -13.19
N ARG A 23 17.02 30.72 -14.12
CA ARG A 23 16.71 31.65 -15.21
C ARG A 23 16.50 30.91 -16.51
N VAL A 24 15.70 31.51 -17.40
CA VAL A 24 15.49 31.02 -18.79
C VAL A 24 16.81 30.67 -19.47
N ALA A 25 17.85 31.51 -19.31
CA ALA A 25 19.14 31.30 -19.95
C ALA A 25 19.87 30.05 -19.46
N ALA A 26 19.77 29.72 -18.18
CA ALA A 26 20.39 28.53 -17.61
C ALA A 26 19.73 27.26 -18.16
N VAL A 27 18.39 27.22 -18.19
CA VAL A 27 17.65 26.08 -18.77
C VAL A 27 17.90 25.97 -20.26
N ALA A 28 17.87 27.08 -20.99
CA ALA A 28 18.14 27.06 -22.41
C ALA A 28 19.55 26.51 -22.70
N HIS A 29 20.56 26.93 -21.94
CA HIS A 29 21.93 26.42 -22.06
C HIS A 29 22.03 24.92 -21.76
N GLU A 30 21.42 24.44 -20.67
CA GLU A 30 21.39 23.02 -20.30
C GLU A 30 20.88 22.13 -21.45
N PHE A 31 19.87 22.62 -22.16
CA PHE A 31 19.26 21.90 -23.28
C PHE A 31 19.80 22.29 -24.66
N ASN A 32 20.93 23.00 -24.73
CA ASN A 32 21.58 23.44 -25.98
C ASN A 32 20.69 24.29 -26.90
N TYR A 33 19.89 25.18 -26.32
CA TYR A 33 19.04 26.15 -27.02
C TYR A 33 19.41 27.60 -26.70
N SER A 34 19.09 28.50 -27.63
CA SER A 34 19.10 29.94 -27.32
C SER A 34 17.94 30.29 -26.37
N SER A 35 18.14 31.27 -25.50
CA SER A 35 17.10 31.72 -24.55
C SER A 35 15.81 32.15 -25.25
N ALA A 36 15.92 32.82 -26.39
CA ALA A 36 14.78 33.28 -27.18
C ALA A 36 14.00 32.11 -27.79
N TYR A 37 14.72 31.14 -28.38
CA TYR A 37 14.09 29.96 -28.97
C TYR A 37 13.42 29.09 -27.91
N PHE A 38 14.10 28.82 -26.79
CA PHE A 38 13.54 28.07 -25.66
C PHE A 38 12.28 28.75 -25.10
N SER A 39 12.31 30.07 -24.89
CA SER A 39 11.16 30.81 -24.37
C SER A 39 9.94 30.70 -25.28
N LYS A 40 10.15 30.84 -26.60
CA LYS A 40 9.09 30.67 -27.60
C LYS A 40 8.57 29.23 -27.57
N LEU A 41 9.47 28.25 -27.62
CA LEU A 41 9.11 26.84 -27.64
C LEU A 41 8.29 26.42 -26.40
N PHE A 42 8.68 26.91 -25.22
CA PHE A 42 7.99 26.68 -23.94
C PHE A 42 6.62 27.36 -23.92
N PHE A 43 6.54 28.62 -24.34
CA PHE A 43 5.28 29.36 -24.40
C PHE A 43 4.31 28.71 -25.38
N ASP A 44 4.78 28.33 -26.58
CA ASP A 44 3.97 27.65 -27.59
C ASP A 44 3.49 26.26 -27.13
N TYR A 45 4.00 25.73 -26.00
CA TYR A 45 3.63 24.42 -25.48
C TYR A 45 2.72 24.50 -24.24
N PHE A 46 3.11 25.30 -23.25
CA PHE A 46 2.39 25.47 -21.97
C PHE A 46 1.44 26.66 -21.95
N GLU A 47 1.47 27.51 -22.99
CA GLU A 47 0.67 28.76 -23.09
C GLU A 47 0.89 29.74 -21.94
N ILE A 48 1.95 29.52 -21.15
CA ILE A 48 2.35 30.31 -20.00
C ILE A 48 3.83 30.63 -20.15
N PRO A 49 4.26 31.90 -19.99
CA PRO A 49 5.66 32.25 -20.04
C PRO A 49 6.47 31.49 -18.98
N PHE A 50 7.66 30.99 -19.35
CA PHE A 50 8.52 30.16 -18.49
C PHE A 50 8.66 30.72 -17.06
N MET A 51 9.02 31.99 -16.91
CA MET A 51 9.23 32.57 -15.57
C MET A 51 7.94 32.66 -14.75
N ARG A 52 6.78 32.84 -15.38
CA ARG A 52 5.48 32.81 -14.69
C ARG A 52 5.15 31.39 -14.25
N PHE A 53 5.41 30.41 -15.11
CA PHE A 53 5.20 29.00 -14.83
C PHE A 53 6.07 28.53 -13.66
N PHE A 54 7.37 28.80 -13.72
CA PHE A 54 8.32 28.44 -12.67
C PHE A 54 7.97 29.09 -11.33
N ARG A 55 7.57 30.38 -11.33
CA ARG A 55 7.11 31.06 -10.11
C ARG A 55 5.87 30.39 -9.48
N SER A 56 4.91 29.96 -10.30
CA SER A 56 3.75 29.20 -9.82
C SER A 56 4.17 27.89 -9.15
N MET A 57 5.10 27.15 -9.76
CA MET A 57 5.63 25.92 -9.14
C MET A 57 6.33 26.20 -7.80
N LYS A 58 7.15 27.25 -7.70
CA LYS A 58 7.79 27.66 -6.44
C LYS A 58 6.76 28.03 -5.36
N LEU A 59 5.70 28.75 -5.73
CA LEU A 59 4.63 29.12 -4.78
C LEU A 59 3.86 27.89 -4.27
N ARG A 60 3.65 26.86 -5.10
CA ARG A 60 3.04 25.59 -4.66
C ARG A 60 3.94 24.77 -3.77
N GLY A 61 5.23 24.73 -4.07
CA GLY A 61 6.22 24.17 -3.14
C GLY A 61 6.19 24.86 -1.77
N ALA A 62 6.17 26.19 -1.77
CA ALA A 62 6.02 26.98 -0.54
C ALA A 62 4.69 26.69 0.17
N ALA A 63 3.58 26.56 -0.56
CA ALA A 63 2.27 26.21 0.01
C ALA A 63 2.27 24.83 0.68
N ARG A 64 2.95 23.83 0.09
CA ARG A 64 3.08 22.49 0.69
C ARG A 64 3.82 22.56 2.03
N GLU A 65 4.93 23.30 2.08
CA GLU A 65 5.68 23.48 3.33
C GLU A 65 4.93 24.30 4.38
N ILE A 66 4.11 25.26 3.95
CA ILE A 66 3.23 26.01 4.85
C ILE A 66 2.28 25.03 5.53
N LEU A 67 1.58 24.16 4.78
CA LEU A 67 0.66 23.18 5.36
C LEU A 67 1.35 22.13 6.25
N GLN A 68 2.65 21.89 6.07
CA GLN A 68 3.49 21.06 6.95
C GLN A 68 3.92 21.79 8.24
N ASN A 69 3.32 22.94 8.55
CA ASN A 69 3.54 23.75 9.75
C ASN A 69 4.99 24.25 9.91
N GLN A 70 5.71 24.44 8.80
CA GLN A 70 7.05 25.03 8.81
C GLN A 70 6.98 26.55 9.00
N SER A 71 8.05 27.15 9.53
CA SER A 71 8.13 28.60 9.76
C SER A 71 8.04 29.38 8.44
N ILE A 72 7.00 30.22 8.29
CA ILE A 72 6.77 31.08 7.11
C ILE A 72 8.02 31.92 6.75
N LYS A 73 8.83 32.29 7.75
CA LYS A 73 10.09 33.03 7.53
C LYS A 73 11.13 32.17 6.80
N GLY A 74 11.34 30.93 7.23
CA GLY A 74 12.28 29.99 6.61
C GLY A 74 11.82 29.54 5.23
N ILE A 75 10.51 29.35 5.04
CA ILE A 75 9.90 29.01 3.74
C ILE A 75 10.17 30.13 2.71
N ARG A 76 9.97 31.40 3.09
CA ARG A 76 10.26 32.53 2.19
C ARG A 76 11.72 32.55 1.73
N GLU A 77 12.65 32.25 2.63
CA GLU A 77 14.09 32.23 2.37
C GLU A 77 14.48 31.05 1.46
N LYS A 78 13.88 29.88 1.70
CA LYS A 78 14.11 28.65 0.92
C LYS A 78 13.54 28.70 -0.50
N TRP A 79 12.30 29.18 -0.66
CA TRP A 79 11.67 29.34 -1.99
C TRP A 79 12.11 30.64 -2.67
N GLY A 80 13.32 31.11 -2.30
CA GLY A 80 13.96 32.38 -2.59
C GLY A 80 13.80 32.84 -4.03
N GLY A 81 12.91 33.82 -4.19
CA GLY A 81 12.81 34.71 -5.35
C GLY A 81 12.20 36.06 -4.97
N TYR A 82 12.00 36.30 -3.66
CA TYR A 82 11.30 37.44 -3.11
C TYR A 82 12.20 38.11 -2.07
N SER A 83 12.77 39.25 -2.43
CA SER A 83 13.70 40.01 -1.58
C SER A 83 13.06 40.57 -0.31
N ASN A 84 11.72 40.61 -0.23
CA ASN A 84 11.01 41.05 0.96
C ASN A 84 9.71 40.26 1.20
N ALA A 85 9.25 40.19 2.45
CA ALA A 85 8.04 39.44 2.84
C ALA A 85 6.76 39.92 2.13
N MET A 86 6.68 41.22 1.84
CA MET A 86 5.52 41.83 1.19
C MET A 86 5.34 41.33 -0.25
N SER A 87 6.44 41.20 -1.00
CA SER A 87 6.43 40.67 -2.37
C SER A 87 6.02 39.20 -2.42
N PHE A 88 6.49 38.38 -1.47
CA PHE A 88 6.06 36.99 -1.34
C PHE A 88 4.56 36.89 -1.03
N CYS A 89 4.07 37.61 -0.01
CA CYS A 89 2.65 37.57 0.34
C CYS A 89 1.75 38.06 -0.80
N LYS A 90 2.18 39.08 -1.55
CA LYS A 90 1.45 39.59 -2.72
C LYS A 90 1.39 38.54 -3.84
N ALA A 91 2.50 37.86 -4.11
CA ALA A 91 2.56 36.81 -5.12
C ALA A 91 1.75 35.57 -4.70
N PHE A 92 1.86 35.15 -3.45
CA PHE A 92 1.10 34.03 -2.88
C PHE A 92 -0.41 34.30 -2.93
N ARG A 93 -0.85 35.49 -2.50
CA ARG A 93 -2.26 35.89 -2.59
C ARG A 93 -2.77 35.98 -4.03
N LYS A 94 -1.91 36.40 -4.97
CA LYS A 94 -2.27 36.40 -6.39
C LYS A 94 -2.47 35.00 -6.95
N GLU A 95 -1.71 34.01 -6.47
CA GLU A 95 -1.78 32.63 -6.92
C GLU A 95 -2.93 31.86 -6.27
N PHE A 96 -3.12 31.99 -4.95
CA PHE A 96 -4.06 31.17 -4.17
C PHE A 96 -5.29 31.93 -3.64
N GLY A 97 -5.41 33.23 -3.93
CA GLY A 97 -6.52 34.08 -3.47
C GLY A 97 -6.42 34.53 -1.99
N MET A 98 -5.54 33.93 -1.19
CA MET A 98 -5.41 34.21 0.25
C MET A 98 -3.97 34.39 0.69
N SER A 99 -3.75 34.94 1.89
CA SER A 99 -2.39 35.12 2.42
C SER A 99 -1.79 33.78 2.86
N PRO A 100 -0.45 33.63 2.96
CA PRO A 100 0.18 32.42 3.50
C PRO A 100 -0.36 31.99 4.88
N LYS A 101 -0.66 32.96 5.74
CA LYS A 101 -1.21 32.72 7.09
C LYS A 101 -2.64 32.21 7.03
N ASP A 102 -3.46 32.77 6.15
CA ASP A 102 -4.83 32.31 5.94
C ASP A 102 -4.83 30.91 5.27
N PHE A 103 -3.88 30.67 4.38
CA PHE A 103 -3.70 29.38 3.73
C PHE A 103 -3.39 28.27 4.74
N LEU A 104 -2.48 28.51 5.69
CA LEU A 104 -2.22 27.59 6.80
C LEU A 104 -3.48 27.30 7.64
N ARG A 105 -4.38 28.28 7.77
CA ARG A 105 -5.54 28.18 8.66
C ARG A 105 -6.76 27.55 8.00
N TYR A 106 -6.93 27.74 6.70
CA TYR A 106 -8.19 27.45 5.99
C TYR A 106 -8.03 26.54 4.77
N ALA A 107 -6.82 26.24 4.30
CA ALA A 107 -6.62 25.36 3.16
C ALA A 107 -6.34 23.93 3.63
N ASP A 108 -7.07 22.96 3.07
CA ASP A 108 -6.89 21.53 3.36
C ASP A 108 -5.79 20.90 2.49
N ASP A 109 -5.59 21.41 1.27
CA ASP A 109 -4.56 20.97 0.32
C ASP A 109 -4.04 22.15 -0.52
N VAL A 110 -2.92 21.93 -1.19
CA VAL A 110 -2.42 22.79 -2.26
C VAL A 110 -3.21 22.49 -3.53
N PRO A 111 -3.95 23.46 -4.09
CA PRO A 111 -4.65 23.25 -5.34
C PRO A 111 -3.70 22.77 -6.45
N ASP A 112 -4.24 22.21 -7.52
CA ASP A 112 -3.42 21.91 -8.70
C ASP A 112 -3.04 23.20 -9.44
N MET A 113 -1.92 23.16 -10.15
CA MET A 113 -1.55 24.18 -11.11
C MET A 113 -2.47 24.08 -12.34
N PRO A 114 -3.16 25.17 -12.71
CA PRO A 114 -4.09 25.18 -13.84
C PRO A 114 -3.30 25.34 -15.16
N ALA A 115 -2.38 24.41 -15.44
CA ALA A 115 -1.48 24.47 -16.58
C ALA A 115 -2.20 24.41 -17.94
N ARG A 116 -3.37 23.76 -17.99
CA ARG A 116 -4.31 23.81 -19.12
C ARG A 116 -5.74 23.94 -18.62
N LYS A 117 -6.47 24.92 -19.15
CA LYS A 117 -7.92 25.09 -18.92
C LYS A 117 -8.76 24.56 -20.08
N ARG A 118 -8.12 24.31 -21.22
CA ARG A 118 -8.76 23.85 -22.45
C ARG A 118 -7.94 22.79 -23.14
N LEU A 119 -8.62 21.89 -23.83
CA LEU A 119 -8.04 20.87 -24.69
C LEU A 119 -8.72 21.00 -26.06
N ASP A 120 -7.97 21.34 -27.11
CA ASP A 120 -8.50 21.63 -28.46
C ASP A 120 -9.63 22.69 -28.52
N GLY A 121 -9.62 23.63 -27.58
CA GLY A 121 -10.57 24.74 -27.52
C GLY A 121 -11.78 24.49 -26.62
N ASP A 122 -12.05 23.24 -26.22
CA ASP A 122 -13.08 22.91 -25.23
C ASP A 122 -12.54 23.02 -23.80
N GLU A 123 -13.43 23.30 -22.86
CA GLU A 123 -13.09 23.33 -21.44
C GLU A 123 -12.67 21.95 -20.94
N LEU A 124 -11.59 21.92 -20.16
CA LEU A 124 -11.12 20.73 -19.46
C LEU A 124 -11.50 20.84 -17.98
N THR A 125 -12.32 19.92 -17.52
CA THR A 125 -12.72 19.82 -16.11
C THR A 125 -11.87 18.77 -15.42
N ILE A 126 -11.36 19.08 -14.23
CA ILE A 126 -10.53 18.21 -13.41
C ILE A 126 -11.16 18.15 -12.01
N GLU A 127 -11.59 16.97 -11.60
CA GLU A 127 -12.28 16.78 -10.31
C GLU A 127 -11.69 15.60 -9.55
N TYR A 128 -11.51 15.79 -8.26
CA TYR A 128 -11.14 14.72 -7.33
C TYR A 128 -12.42 14.01 -6.89
N VAL A 129 -12.51 12.71 -7.15
CA VAL A 129 -13.73 11.93 -6.89
C VAL A 129 -13.37 10.63 -6.18
N PHE A 130 -14.20 10.25 -5.21
CA PHE A 130 -14.23 8.89 -4.71
C PHE A 130 -15.24 8.10 -5.53
N LEU A 131 -14.80 7.00 -6.13
CA LEU A 131 -15.69 6.09 -6.83
C LEU A 131 -15.92 4.86 -5.95
N ASP A 132 -17.17 4.43 -5.84
CA ASP A 132 -17.50 3.09 -5.34
C ASP A 132 -17.00 2.01 -6.31
N GLU A 133 -17.09 0.74 -5.91
CA GLU A 133 -16.74 -0.38 -6.78
C GLU A 133 -17.55 -0.34 -8.08
N ILE A 134 -16.87 -0.36 -9.23
CA ILE A 134 -17.51 -0.38 -10.55
C ILE A 134 -17.35 -1.77 -11.14
N LYS A 135 -18.47 -2.43 -11.44
CA LYS A 135 -18.50 -3.67 -12.21
C LYS A 135 -18.80 -3.38 -13.66
N THR A 136 -18.08 -4.01 -14.56
CA THR A 136 -18.26 -3.86 -16.00
C THR A 136 -18.38 -5.20 -16.70
N ALA A 137 -19.20 -5.26 -17.74
CA ALA A 137 -19.16 -6.34 -18.72
C ALA A 137 -18.51 -5.80 -20.00
N SER A 138 -17.40 -6.42 -20.40
CA SER A 138 -16.54 -5.89 -21.46
C SER A 138 -16.13 -6.95 -22.47
N TYR A 139 -16.00 -6.54 -23.73
CA TYR A 139 -15.32 -7.30 -24.77
C TYR A 139 -13.82 -7.01 -24.73
N SER A 140 -13.03 -8.08 -24.76
CA SER A 140 -11.58 -7.99 -24.91
C SER A 140 -11.21 -7.87 -26.39
N LEU A 141 -10.60 -6.74 -26.75
CA LEU A 141 -10.02 -6.50 -28.07
C LEU A 141 -8.54 -6.90 -28.03
N TYR A 142 -8.19 -7.89 -28.85
CA TYR A 142 -6.81 -8.33 -29.00
C TYR A 142 -5.99 -7.23 -29.69
N HIS A 143 -4.94 -6.77 -29.01
CA HIS A 143 -3.93 -5.91 -29.62
C HIS A 143 -2.97 -6.79 -30.43
N TYR A 144 -2.99 -6.66 -31.76
CA TYR A 144 -1.99 -7.30 -32.60
C TYR A 144 -0.65 -6.59 -32.43
N ASN A 145 0.35 -7.32 -31.92
CA ASN A 145 1.76 -6.92 -31.80
C ASN A 145 2.27 -6.25 -33.09
N TYR A 146 2.25 -4.92 -33.14
CA TYR A 146 2.89 -4.16 -34.21
C TYR A 146 3.80 -3.03 -33.72
N TYR A 147 3.87 -2.78 -32.41
CA TYR A 147 4.80 -1.84 -31.80
C TYR A 147 5.49 -2.48 -30.58
N ASP A 148 6.17 -3.60 -30.84
CA ASP A 148 7.09 -4.21 -29.89
C ASP A 148 8.17 -3.20 -29.47
N ASN A 149 8.37 -3.09 -28.16
CA ASN A 149 9.52 -2.47 -27.45
C ASN A 149 9.38 -1.05 -26.88
N GLU A 150 8.22 -0.37 -26.92
CA GLU A 150 8.05 0.85 -26.12
C GLU A 150 7.40 0.55 -24.75
N PRO A 151 8.18 0.46 -23.65
CA PRO A 151 7.60 0.41 -22.32
C PRO A 151 6.72 1.65 -22.13
N ASP A 152 5.49 1.44 -21.67
CA ASP A 152 4.45 2.46 -21.48
C ASP A 152 3.63 2.91 -22.70
N PHE A 153 3.60 2.16 -23.81
CA PHE A 153 2.76 2.49 -24.98
C PHE A 153 1.28 2.73 -24.61
N TRP A 154 0.76 2.00 -23.62
CA TRP A 154 -0.62 2.13 -23.10
C TRP A 154 -0.95 3.53 -22.59
N LYS A 155 0.04 4.32 -22.14
CA LYS A 155 -0.15 5.73 -21.74
C LYS A 155 -0.52 6.62 -22.94
N LYS A 156 -0.15 6.20 -24.15
CA LYS A 156 -0.31 6.94 -25.40
C LYS A 156 -1.50 6.44 -26.24
N GLU A 157 -1.96 5.21 -25.99
CA GLU A 157 -2.98 4.53 -26.77
C GLU A 157 -4.34 4.42 -26.05
N PHE A 158 -4.87 5.56 -25.62
CA PHE A 158 -6.26 5.66 -25.15
C PHE A 158 -7.24 5.64 -26.33
N ALA A 159 -8.49 5.26 -26.04
CA ALA A 159 -9.58 5.13 -26.99
C ALA A 159 -9.31 4.12 -28.11
N TYR A 160 -8.57 3.05 -27.79
CA TYR A 160 -8.14 2.04 -28.76
C TYR A 160 -9.32 1.46 -29.55
N GLY A 161 -10.41 1.08 -28.86
CA GLY A 161 -11.62 0.60 -29.51
C GLY A 161 -12.26 1.63 -30.46
N LEU A 162 -12.32 2.90 -30.05
CA LEU A 162 -12.86 3.99 -30.88
C LEU A 162 -12.00 4.25 -32.12
N PHE A 163 -10.68 4.08 -32.02
CA PHE A 163 -9.74 4.37 -33.11
C PHE A 163 -9.57 3.21 -34.10
N HIS A 164 -9.52 1.96 -33.63
CA HIS A 164 -9.19 0.80 -34.46
C HIS A 164 -10.40 0.10 -35.09
N GLY A 165 -11.63 0.44 -34.70
CA GLY A 165 -12.83 0.06 -35.45
C GLY A 165 -13.24 -1.41 -35.41
N VAL A 166 -12.51 -2.27 -34.69
CA VAL A 166 -12.78 -3.71 -34.64
C VAL A 166 -14.03 -4.00 -33.83
N ASP A 167 -14.97 -4.77 -34.41
CA ASP A 167 -16.18 -5.26 -33.76
C ASP A 167 -17.11 -4.17 -33.15
N LYS A 168 -17.01 -2.92 -33.63
CA LYS A 168 -17.79 -1.76 -33.14
C LYS A 168 -19.29 -2.01 -33.03
N GLU A 169 -19.86 -2.75 -33.96
CA GLU A 169 -21.29 -3.10 -33.96
C GLU A 169 -21.75 -3.80 -32.67
N LYS A 170 -20.85 -4.50 -31.96
CA LYS A 170 -21.17 -5.22 -30.72
C LYS A 170 -21.35 -4.30 -29.51
N TRP A 171 -20.80 -3.09 -29.56
CA TRP A 171 -20.69 -2.20 -28.40
C TRP A 171 -21.00 -0.73 -28.68
N LYS A 172 -21.37 -0.38 -29.92
CA LYS A 172 -21.72 0.99 -30.34
C LYS A 172 -22.84 1.64 -29.52
N ASP A 173 -23.75 0.83 -28.97
CA ASP A 173 -24.92 1.29 -28.22
C ASP A 173 -24.64 1.41 -26.71
N PHE A 174 -23.43 1.09 -26.24
CA PHE A 174 -23.07 1.22 -24.83
C PHE A 174 -23.05 2.69 -24.42
N ASN A 175 -23.77 2.96 -23.33
CA ASN A 175 -23.81 4.28 -22.73
C ASN A 175 -24.05 4.14 -21.22
N PRO A 176 -23.07 4.48 -20.38
CA PRO A 176 -21.72 4.89 -20.75
C PRO A 176 -20.89 3.74 -21.33
N GLN A 177 -19.99 4.08 -22.25
CA GLN A 177 -18.96 3.18 -22.75
C GLN A 177 -17.71 3.31 -21.88
N ILE A 178 -17.19 2.19 -21.39
CA ILE A 178 -16.02 2.13 -20.52
C ILE A 178 -14.89 1.43 -21.27
N GLY A 179 -13.72 2.06 -21.37
CA GLY A 179 -12.56 1.54 -22.10
C GLY A 179 -11.31 1.51 -21.23
N PHE A 180 -10.54 0.44 -21.24
CA PHE A 180 -9.34 0.35 -20.40
C PHE A 180 -8.36 -0.70 -20.90
N TRP A 181 -7.08 -0.51 -20.56
CA TRP A 181 -6.05 -1.52 -20.76
C TRP A 181 -5.96 -2.47 -19.57
N TRP A 182 -5.76 -3.76 -19.84
CA TRP A 182 -5.58 -4.79 -18.82
C TRP A 182 -4.66 -5.92 -19.30
N ASN A 183 -4.06 -6.65 -18.36
CA ASN A 183 -3.19 -7.78 -18.64
C ASN A 183 -3.93 -9.09 -18.47
N LYS A 184 -4.05 -9.87 -19.55
CA LYS A 184 -4.60 -11.23 -19.50
C LYS A 184 -3.55 -12.25 -19.04
N THR A 185 -2.29 -12.00 -19.39
CA THR A 185 -1.09 -12.70 -18.94
C THR A 185 0.00 -11.66 -18.67
N ALA A 186 1.06 -12.00 -17.94
CA ALA A 186 2.13 -11.06 -17.56
C ALA A 186 2.85 -10.39 -18.75
N GLU A 187 2.64 -10.89 -19.98
CA GLU A 187 3.35 -10.49 -21.19
C GLU A 187 2.46 -9.83 -22.26
N VAL A 188 1.11 -9.84 -22.11
CA VAL A 188 0.20 -9.36 -23.15
C VAL A 188 -0.84 -8.37 -22.61
N MET A 189 -0.70 -7.11 -23.02
CA MET A 189 -1.68 -6.03 -22.81
C MET A 189 -2.85 -6.18 -23.79
N ASN A 190 -4.07 -6.19 -23.27
CA ASN A 190 -5.31 -6.21 -24.02
C ASN A 190 -6.12 -4.95 -23.71
N TYR A 191 -6.91 -4.49 -24.69
CA TYR A 191 -7.85 -3.40 -24.45
C TYR A 191 -9.24 -3.97 -24.25
N ALA A 192 -9.92 -3.59 -23.19
CA ALA A 192 -11.30 -3.95 -22.92
C ALA A 192 -12.23 -2.77 -23.21
N VAL A 193 -13.38 -3.06 -23.79
CA VAL A 193 -14.45 -2.09 -24.04
C VAL A 193 -15.79 -2.66 -23.59
N GLY A 194 -16.49 -1.94 -22.74
CA GLY A 194 -17.69 -2.45 -22.09
C GLY A 194 -18.64 -1.38 -21.59
N ARG A 195 -19.56 -1.79 -20.73
CA ARG A 195 -20.50 -0.93 -20.02
C ARG A 195 -20.53 -1.29 -18.54
N GLN A 196 -20.94 -0.33 -17.72
CA GLN A 196 -21.23 -0.60 -16.31
C GLN A 196 -22.38 -1.62 -16.20
N LEU A 197 -22.29 -2.52 -15.23
CA LEU A 197 -23.36 -3.43 -14.84
C LEU A 197 -24.03 -2.93 -13.56
N ASP A 198 -25.37 -2.93 -13.56
CA ASP A 198 -26.15 -2.85 -12.33
C ASP A 198 -26.33 -4.24 -11.71
N TYR A 199 -26.66 -4.30 -10.42
CA TYR A 199 -26.78 -5.56 -9.66
C TYR A 199 -27.76 -6.58 -10.28
N GLN A 200 -28.72 -6.10 -11.07
CA GLN A 200 -29.77 -6.91 -11.71
C GLN A 200 -29.47 -7.27 -13.17
N ASP A 201 -28.37 -6.77 -13.75
CA ASP A 201 -28.08 -6.99 -15.16
C ASP A 201 -27.62 -8.43 -15.44
N LYS A 202 -28.20 -9.02 -16.49
CA LYS A 202 -27.68 -10.27 -17.05
C LYS A 202 -26.43 -9.98 -17.87
N ILE A 203 -25.39 -10.77 -17.65
CA ILE A 203 -24.13 -10.66 -18.40
C ILE A 203 -24.38 -11.08 -19.85
N PRO A 204 -24.14 -10.21 -20.85
CA PRO A 204 -24.27 -10.58 -22.25
C PRO A 204 -23.26 -11.66 -22.64
N LYS A 205 -23.67 -12.57 -23.52
CA LYS A 205 -22.84 -13.70 -23.95
C LYS A 205 -21.55 -13.21 -24.62
N GLY A 206 -20.41 -13.72 -24.16
CA GLY A 206 -19.09 -13.41 -24.74
C GLY A 206 -18.40 -12.16 -24.17
N MET A 207 -18.89 -11.61 -23.06
CA MET A 207 -18.21 -10.56 -22.30
C MET A 207 -17.57 -11.12 -21.03
N ASP A 208 -16.45 -10.53 -20.63
CA ASP A 208 -15.78 -10.79 -19.36
C ASP A 208 -16.23 -9.74 -18.32
N ILE A 209 -16.26 -10.13 -17.04
CA ILE A 209 -16.54 -9.20 -15.94
C ILE A 209 -15.22 -8.62 -15.42
N PHE A 210 -15.17 -7.30 -15.30
CA PHE A 210 -14.07 -6.60 -14.63
C PHE A 210 -14.61 -5.79 -13.47
N VAL A 211 -13.84 -5.78 -12.38
CA VAL A 211 -14.16 -5.05 -11.16
C VAL A 211 -13.08 -4.00 -10.95
N PHE A 212 -13.49 -2.73 -10.96
CA PHE A 212 -12.65 -1.62 -10.52
C PHE A 212 -12.95 -1.41 -9.03
N PRO A 213 -12.00 -1.66 -8.12
CA PRO A 213 -12.25 -1.52 -6.70
C PRO A 213 -12.52 -0.05 -6.35
N ALA A 214 -13.33 0.17 -5.30
CA ALA A 214 -13.61 1.51 -4.80
C ALA A 214 -12.30 2.26 -4.49
N GLY A 215 -12.27 3.58 -4.69
CA GLY A 215 -11.06 4.35 -4.42
C GLY A 215 -11.09 5.79 -4.92
N ASN A 216 -9.95 6.46 -4.70
CA ASN A 216 -9.76 7.85 -5.09
C ASN A 216 -9.25 7.96 -6.52
N TYR A 217 -9.93 8.77 -7.31
CA TYR A 217 -9.60 9.07 -8.70
C TYR A 217 -9.54 10.56 -8.92
N VAL A 218 -8.78 10.96 -9.94
CA VAL A 218 -8.99 12.25 -10.59
C VAL A 218 -9.68 12.00 -11.91
N MET A 219 -10.85 12.62 -12.07
CA MET A 219 -11.64 12.62 -13.28
C MET A 219 -11.22 13.82 -14.13
N PHE A 220 -10.71 13.54 -15.32
CA PHE A 220 -10.51 14.54 -16.37
C PHE A 220 -11.65 14.40 -17.37
N SER A 221 -12.36 15.47 -17.66
CA SER A 221 -13.50 15.42 -18.57
C SER A 221 -13.56 16.61 -19.51
N THR A 222 -14.11 16.38 -20.70
CA THR A 222 -14.39 17.43 -21.69
C THR A 222 -15.57 17.02 -22.56
N LYS A 223 -16.05 17.94 -23.40
CA LYS A 223 -17.21 17.72 -24.26
C LYS A 223 -16.93 16.68 -25.34
N ARG A 224 -17.85 15.73 -25.51
CA ARG A 224 -17.82 14.74 -26.59
C ARG A 224 -18.00 15.42 -27.95
N LYS A 225 -17.21 14.98 -28.92
CA LYS A 225 -17.26 15.38 -30.33
C LYS A 225 -18.20 14.49 -31.13
N GLU A 226 -18.60 14.96 -32.31
CA GLU A 226 -19.54 14.26 -33.18
C GLU A 226 -18.98 12.93 -33.67
N THR A 227 -17.67 12.87 -33.94
CA THR A 227 -17.04 11.65 -34.47
C THR A 227 -16.18 10.92 -33.46
N ASP A 228 -16.18 9.58 -33.51
CA ASP A 228 -15.30 8.72 -32.70
C ASP A 228 -13.82 9.05 -32.89
N ILE A 229 -13.43 9.43 -34.11
CA ILE A 229 -12.03 9.77 -34.44
C ILE A 229 -11.60 11.03 -33.68
N GLU A 230 -12.46 12.04 -33.61
CA GLU A 230 -12.19 13.25 -32.83
C GLU A 230 -12.15 12.94 -31.34
N ASN A 231 -13.09 12.14 -30.83
CA ASN A 231 -13.09 11.70 -29.44
C ASN A 231 -11.83 10.91 -29.08
N ALA A 232 -11.38 10.01 -29.94
CA ALA A 232 -10.14 9.26 -29.73
C ALA A 232 -8.90 10.17 -29.71
N LYS A 233 -8.82 11.14 -30.63
CA LYS A 233 -7.76 12.16 -30.62
C LYS A 233 -7.77 12.98 -29.32
N LEU A 234 -8.96 13.33 -28.85
CA LEU A 234 -9.15 14.11 -27.62
C LEU A 234 -8.72 13.32 -26.39
N LEU A 235 -9.14 12.07 -26.25
CA LEU A 235 -8.75 11.17 -25.15
C LEU A 235 -7.24 10.91 -25.14
N ARG A 236 -6.60 10.72 -26.30
CA ARG A 236 -5.13 10.59 -26.39
C ARG A 236 -4.40 11.88 -26.02
N LYS A 237 -4.92 13.05 -26.41
CA LYS A 237 -4.37 14.35 -25.97
C LYS A 237 -4.53 14.55 -24.47
N MET A 238 -5.69 14.17 -23.93
CA MET A 238 -5.99 14.23 -22.51
C MET A 238 -5.07 13.30 -21.73
N SER A 239 -4.88 12.05 -22.16
CA SER A 239 -3.96 11.12 -21.51
C SER A 239 -2.53 11.66 -21.51
N GLN A 240 -2.09 12.25 -22.62
CA GLN A 240 -0.75 12.84 -22.70
C GLN A 240 -0.58 14.01 -21.72
N PHE A 241 -1.58 14.89 -21.64
CA PHE A 241 -1.60 15.94 -20.63
C PHE A 241 -1.54 15.35 -19.21
N ILE A 242 -2.35 14.33 -18.91
CA ILE A 242 -2.40 13.73 -17.58
C ILE A 242 -1.06 13.13 -17.17
N PHE A 243 -0.50 12.24 -18.00
CA PHE A 243 0.68 11.44 -17.65
C PHE A 243 2.00 12.21 -17.77
N PHE A 244 2.13 13.12 -18.73
CA PHE A 244 3.41 13.79 -19.04
C PHE A 244 3.46 15.26 -18.60
N GLU A 245 2.33 15.88 -18.24
CA GLU A 245 2.30 17.27 -17.77
C GLU A 245 1.70 17.37 -16.37
N TRP A 246 0.39 17.14 -16.23
CA TRP A 246 -0.35 17.37 -14.98
C TRP A 246 0.22 16.58 -13.81
N LYS A 247 0.53 15.28 -14.01
CA LYS A 247 1.14 14.43 -12.98
C LYS A 247 2.45 15.03 -12.45
N ILE A 248 3.32 15.47 -13.36
CA ILE A 248 4.66 15.95 -13.04
C ILE A 248 4.58 17.32 -12.37
N ILE A 249 3.81 18.24 -12.96
CA ILE A 249 3.61 19.61 -12.47
C ILE A 249 3.04 19.59 -11.05
N ASN A 250 2.04 18.74 -10.82
CA ASN A 250 1.34 18.65 -9.53
C ASN A 250 1.96 17.63 -8.57
N GLN A 251 3.03 16.94 -8.99
CA GLN A 251 3.76 15.92 -8.21
C GLN A 251 2.86 14.79 -7.69
N LYS A 252 1.87 14.38 -8.49
CA LYS A 252 0.87 13.39 -8.09
C LYS A 252 1.42 11.97 -8.22
N LYS A 253 1.05 11.11 -7.27
CA LYS A 253 1.32 9.67 -7.32
C LYS A 253 0.07 8.92 -7.75
N PHE A 254 0.24 8.02 -8.71
CA PHE A 254 -0.85 7.16 -9.17
C PHE A 254 -0.82 5.87 -8.39
N ASP A 255 -2.00 5.37 -8.06
CA ASP A 255 -2.13 4.06 -7.47
C ASP A 255 -2.04 3.00 -8.56
N ILE A 256 -0.90 2.30 -8.57
CA ILE A 256 -0.59 1.26 -9.55
C ILE A 256 -1.43 -0.02 -9.36
N MET A 257 -2.11 -0.17 -8.22
CA MET A 257 -2.98 -1.31 -7.94
C MET A 257 -4.39 -1.13 -8.52
N ARG A 258 -4.71 0.08 -8.99
CA ARG A 258 -5.98 0.42 -9.62
C ARG A 258 -5.77 0.73 -11.10
N SER A 259 -6.78 0.45 -11.90
CA SER A 259 -6.72 0.69 -13.34
C SER A 259 -7.13 2.13 -13.67
N THR A 260 -6.42 2.72 -14.63
CA THR A 260 -6.90 3.90 -15.35
C THR A 260 -7.93 3.44 -16.38
N PHE A 261 -9.05 4.15 -16.48
CA PHE A 261 -10.09 3.82 -17.46
C PHE A 261 -10.74 5.07 -18.05
N GLU A 262 -11.29 4.88 -19.24
CA GLU A 262 -12.05 5.84 -20.02
C GLU A 262 -13.52 5.64 -19.76
N TRP A 263 -14.28 6.74 -19.80
CA TRP A 263 -15.72 6.72 -19.65
C TRP A 263 -16.34 7.73 -20.60
N CYS A 264 -17.04 7.24 -21.60
CA CYS A 264 -17.66 8.04 -22.64
C CYS A 264 -19.17 7.87 -22.57
N ASP A 265 -19.87 8.93 -22.18
CA ASP A 265 -21.33 8.99 -22.27
C ASP A 265 -21.76 9.80 -23.51
N ARG A 266 -23.03 10.16 -23.61
CA ARG A 266 -23.55 10.90 -24.78
C ARG A 266 -23.02 12.33 -24.88
N GLU A 267 -22.55 12.92 -23.79
CA GLU A 267 -22.23 14.35 -23.72
C GLU A 267 -20.74 14.60 -23.48
N THR A 268 -20.06 13.68 -22.80
CA THR A 268 -18.70 13.87 -22.33
C THR A 268 -17.80 12.67 -22.57
N VAL A 269 -16.51 12.95 -22.71
CA VAL A 269 -15.45 11.94 -22.65
C VAL A 269 -14.62 12.20 -21.41
N LYS A 270 -14.36 11.13 -20.64
CA LYS A 270 -13.68 11.21 -19.36
C LYS A 270 -12.54 10.20 -19.27
N ILE A 271 -11.50 10.55 -18.52
CA ILE A 271 -10.45 9.65 -18.07
C ILE A 271 -10.40 9.70 -16.55
N TYR A 272 -10.52 8.53 -15.92
CA TYR A 272 -10.34 8.37 -14.49
C TYR A 272 -8.96 7.80 -14.23
N VAL A 273 -8.13 8.58 -13.54
CA VAL A 273 -6.79 8.15 -13.14
C VAL A 273 -6.76 7.92 -11.63
N PRO A 274 -6.40 6.71 -11.18
CA PRO A 274 -6.37 6.42 -9.76
C PRO A 274 -5.20 7.15 -9.11
N ILE A 275 -5.47 7.80 -7.99
CA ILE A 275 -4.47 8.60 -7.28
C ILE A 275 -4.32 8.13 -5.85
N ILE A 276 -3.10 8.26 -5.34
CA ILE A 276 -2.84 8.24 -3.92
C ILE A 276 -3.04 9.67 -3.43
N LEU A 277 -4.08 9.89 -2.64
CA LEU A 277 -4.28 11.18 -2.00
C LEU A 277 -3.13 11.43 -1.04
N GLU A 278 -2.26 12.38 -1.37
CA GLU A 278 -1.31 12.97 -0.43
C GLU A 278 -2.03 13.99 0.44
N THR A 279 -3.11 13.58 1.12
CA THR A 279 -3.73 14.43 2.14
C THR A 279 -2.69 14.69 3.23
N ASN A 280 -2.66 15.92 3.78
CA ASN A 280 -1.95 16.27 5.02
C ASN A 280 -2.53 15.56 6.26
N THR A 281 -2.89 14.30 6.12
CA THR A 281 -3.29 13.40 7.17
C THR A 281 -2.52 12.11 6.94
N TRP A 282 -1.51 11.89 7.77
CA TRP A 282 -0.90 10.59 8.06
C TRP A 282 -1.96 9.64 8.64
N LYS A 283 -2.96 9.27 7.85
CA LYS A 283 -3.97 8.27 8.21
C LYS A 283 -4.28 7.39 7.00
N THR A 284 -4.00 6.09 7.19
CA THR A 284 -4.28 4.89 6.37
C THR A 284 -3.33 4.60 5.19
N SER A 285 -2.70 3.42 5.03
CA SER A 285 -2.37 2.27 5.89
C SER A 285 -1.43 1.39 5.06
N TYR A 286 -0.18 1.22 5.49
CA TYR A 286 0.87 0.53 4.71
C TYR A 286 0.89 -0.99 4.98
N GLY A 287 1.11 -1.79 3.93
CA GLY A 287 1.31 -3.24 4.03
C GLY A 287 2.63 -3.62 4.73
N VAL A 288 2.79 -4.90 5.05
CA VAL A 288 3.92 -5.43 5.84
C VAL A 288 5.29 -5.33 5.13
N ASP A 289 5.31 -5.37 3.80
CA ASP A 289 6.51 -5.13 2.97
C ASP A 289 7.06 -3.69 3.13
N THR A 290 6.17 -2.73 3.36
CA THR A 290 6.55 -1.35 3.66
C THR A 290 7.17 -1.18 5.04
N TRP A 291 6.82 -2.03 6.00
CA TRP A 291 7.44 -2.02 7.33
C TRP A 291 8.89 -2.42 7.25
N ILE A 292 9.21 -3.50 6.53
CA ILE A 292 10.60 -3.97 6.41
C ILE A 292 11.43 -3.00 5.59
N ARG A 293 10.88 -2.46 4.51
CA ARG A 293 11.58 -1.43 3.74
C ARG A 293 11.89 -0.19 4.59
N TYR A 294 10.92 0.27 5.38
CA TYR A 294 11.14 1.38 6.29
C TYR A 294 12.15 1.04 7.39
N ILE A 295 11.98 -0.11 8.07
CA ILE A 295 12.90 -0.59 9.10
C ILE A 295 14.32 -0.67 8.55
N ASN A 296 14.52 -1.22 7.35
CA ASN A 296 15.83 -1.30 6.71
C ASN A 296 16.39 0.09 6.34
N ASN A 297 15.55 0.99 5.84
CA ASN A 297 15.97 2.34 5.45
C ASN A 297 16.28 3.26 6.64
N HIS A 298 15.76 2.92 7.82
CA HIS A 298 15.91 3.68 9.07
C HIS A 298 16.55 2.81 10.16
N ILE A 299 17.31 1.77 9.79
CA ILE A 299 17.82 0.75 10.73
C ILE A 299 18.88 1.31 11.69
N ASP A 300 19.54 2.40 11.26
CA ASP A 300 20.52 3.20 11.97
C ASP A 300 19.88 4.27 12.88
N GLU A 301 18.58 4.51 12.76
CA GLU A 301 17.83 5.39 13.65
C GLU A 301 17.34 4.67 14.92
N GLU A 302 16.92 5.45 15.91
CA GLU A 302 16.10 4.95 17.01
C GLU A 302 14.69 4.60 16.49
N LEU A 303 14.42 3.29 16.39
CA LEU A 303 13.14 2.73 16.01
C LEU A 303 12.45 2.16 17.26
N THR A 304 11.24 2.66 17.54
CA THR A 304 10.36 2.12 18.58
C THR A 304 9.08 1.59 17.95
N ILE A 305 8.43 0.63 18.62
CA ILE A 305 7.15 0.06 18.16
C ILE A 305 6.10 1.18 18.03
N THR A 306 6.07 2.13 18.97
CA THR A 306 5.17 3.29 18.93
C THR A 306 5.42 4.14 17.69
N LYS A 307 6.69 4.49 17.39
CA LYS A 307 7.04 5.25 16.18
C LYS A 307 6.58 4.52 14.92
N LEU A 308 6.82 3.21 14.82
CA LEU A 308 6.40 2.40 13.68
C LEU A 308 4.87 2.34 13.56
N ALA A 309 4.16 2.09 14.65
CA ALA A 309 2.70 2.04 14.67
C ALA A 309 2.07 3.38 14.22
N ASP A 310 2.60 4.49 14.73
CA ASP A 310 2.17 5.85 14.36
C ASP A 310 2.41 6.13 12.87
N ILE A 311 3.58 5.76 12.35
CA ILE A 311 3.94 5.93 10.92
C ILE A 311 2.99 5.14 10.02
N PHE A 312 2.64 3.92 10.42
CA PHE A 312 1.86 3.01 9.58
C PHE A 312 0.35 3.09 9.81
N GLY A 313 -0.10 3.94 10.73
CA GLY A 313 -1.51 4.15 11.02
C GLY A 313 -2.17 2.98 11.74
N TYR A 314 -1.38 2.21 12.50
CA TYR A 314 -1.87 1.16 13.39
C TYR A 314 -1.89 1.69 14.82
N SER A 315 -2.78 1.15 15.65
CA SER A 315 -2.52 1.20 17.09
C SER A 315 -1.23 0.42 17.37
N ARG A 316 -0.51 0.80 18.43
CA ARG A 316 0.68 0.06 18.89
C ARG A 316 0.39 -1.45 19.03
N THR A 317 -0.79 -1.76 19.58
CA THR A 317 -1.40 -3.09 19.69
C THR A 317 -1.46 -3.82 18.34
N SER A 318 -2.19 -3.26 17.38
CA SER A 318 -2.48 -3.93 16.10
C SER A 318 -1.21 -4.08 15.27
N PHE A 319 -0.30 -3.10 15.32
CA PHE A 319 0.98 -3.19 14.64
C PHE A 319 1.78 -4.41 15.12
N ARG A 320 1.92 -4.56 16.44
CA ARG A 320 2.68 -5.65 17.06
C ARG A 320 2.08 -7.02 16.75
N GLN A 321 0.76 -7.16 16.88
CA GLN A 321 0.05 -8.42 16.59
C GLN A 321 0.26 -8.86 15.14
N VAL A 322 0.03 -7.95 14.20
CA VAL A 322 0.18 -8.26 12.78
C VAL A 322 1.66 -8.56 12.47
N PHE A 323 2.61 -7.86 13.08
CA PHE A 323 4.04 -8.13 12.90
C PHE A 323 4.45 -9.52 13.40
N GLN A 324 4.04 -9.90 14.62
CA GLN A 324 4.34 -11.20 15.22
C GLN A 324 3.73 -12.35 14.42
N LEU A 325 2.52 -12.16 13.88
CA LEU A 325 1.86 -13.16 13.02
C LEU A 325 2.62 -13.40 11.71
N HIS A 326 3.29 -12.39 11.16
CA HIS A 326 4.06 -12.52 9.91
C HIS A 326 5.46 -13.08 10.12
N TYR A 327 6.17 -12.54 11.11
CA TYR A 327 7.60 -12.78 11.30
C TYR A 327 7.91 -13.79 12.41
N GLU A 328 6.90 -14.28 13.11
CA GLU A 328 7.03 -15.20 14.25
C GLU A 328 7.94 -14.66 15.36
N MET A 329 8.06 -13.33 15.45
CA MET A 329 8.89 -12.67 16.44
C MET A 329 8.39 -11.26 16.73
N ASP A 330 8.74 -10.75 17.91
CA ASP A 330 8.45 -9.39 18.32
C ASP A 330 9.13 -8.36 17.38
N PRO A 331 8.49 -7.21 17.05
CA PRO A 331 9.12 -6.19 16.22
C PRO A 331 10.45 -5.68 16.77
N ALA A 332 10.60 -5.55 18.09
CA ALA A 332 11.85 -5.09 18.69
C ALA A 332 12.97 -6.13 18.50
N VAL A 333 12.64 -7.41 18.65
CA VAL A 333 13.54 -8.53 18.38
C VAL A 333 13.93 -8.54 16.90
N TYR A 334 12.96 -8.39 16.00
CA TYR A 334 13.22 -8.33 14.56
C TYR A 334 14.19 -7.20 14.18
N ILE A 335 13.97 -5.99 14.71
CA ILE A 335 14.83 -4.82 14.45
C ILE A 335 16.24 -5.08 15.00
N ARG A 336 16.36 -5.64 16.21
CA ARG A 336 17.65 -6.03 16.80
C ARG A 336 18.39 -7.01 15.89
N ARG A 337 17.73 -8.07 15.43
CA ARG A 337 18.32 -9.06 14.51
C ARG A 337 18.74 -8.42 13.20
N LYS A 338 17.91 -7.56 12.61
CA LYS A 338 18.27 -6.79 11.40
C LYS A 338 19.49 -5.91 11.61
N ARG A 339 19.59 -5.19 12.73
CA ARG A 339 20.80 -4.41 13.07
C ARG A 339 22.04 -5.29 13.14
N LEU A 340 21.94 -6.46 13.77
CA LEU A 340 23.04 -7.43 13.82
C LEU A 340 23.45 -7.91 12.41
N TYR A 341 22.49 -8.21 11.53
CA TYR A 341 22.78 -8.61 10.14
C TYR A 341 23.45 -7.50 9.32
N PHE A 342 22.93 -6.27 9.36
CA PHE A 342 23.55 -5.15 8.63
C PHE A 342 24.94 -4.82 9.18
N THR A 343 25.12 -4.92 10.51
CA THR A 343 26.42 -4.75 11.15
C THR A 343 27.40 -5.82 10.69
N ALA A 344 26.99 -7.09 10.63
CA ALA A 344 27.81 -8.18 10.11
C ALA A 344 28.29 -7.94 8.67
N GLN A 345 27.37 -7.51 7.79
CA GLN A 345 27.69 -7.19 6.39
C GLN A 345 28.69 -6.05 6.27
N GLU A 346 28.54 -4.99 7.06
CA GLU A 346 29.43 -3.83 7.03
C GLU A 346 30.81 -4.14 7.64
N ILE A 347 30.86 -4.97 8.70
CA ILE A 347 32.11 -5.47 9.27
C ILE A 347 32.88 -6.31 8.24
N GLU A 348 32.19 -7.16 7.47
CA GLU A 348 32.82 -7.98 6.43
C GLU A 348 33.44 -7.13 5.30
N GLN A 349 32.83 -5.99 4.99
CA GLN A 349 33.30 -5.08 3.94
C GLN A 349 34.42 -4.13 4.41
N GLU A 350 34.52 -3.84 5.71
CA GLU A 350 35.54 -2.95 6.25
C GLU A 350 36.82 -3.71 6.60
N VAL A 351 37.91 -3.40 5.89
CA VAL A 351 39.20 -4.08 6.01
C VAL A 351 39.97 -3.66 7.28
N ARG A 352 39.69 -2.47 7.81
CA ARG A 352 40.38 -1.90 8.97
C ARG A 352 39.72 -2.29 10.29
N LYS A 353 40.44 -3.04 11.13
CA LYS A 353 39.95 -3.51 12.44
C LYS A 353 39.55 -2.37 13.38
N GLU A 354 40.28 -1.26 13.33
CA GLU A 354 40.00 -0.06 14.13
C GLU A 354 38.69 0.64 13.73
N LYS A 355 38.16 0.37 12.53
CA LYS A 355 36.85 0.88 12.09
C LYS A 355 35.74 -0.14 12.27
N GLN A 356 36.02 -1.44 12.11
CA GLN A 356 35.07 -2.52 12.39
C GLN A 356 34.44 -2.37 13.78
N ILE A 357 35.26 -2.04 14.78
CA ILE A 357 34.83 -1.88 16.17
C ILE A 357 33.93 -0.66 16.42
N LEU A 358 33.80 0.28 15.49
CA LEU A 358 32.96 1.46 15.62
C LEU A 358 31.60 1.31 14.93
N ILE A 359 31.41 0.26 14.11
CA ILE A 359 30.18 0.06 13.32
C ILE A 359 28.95 -0.13 14.22
N TYR A 360 29.10 -0.73 15.41
CA TYR A 360 27.98 -0.89 16.35
C TYR A 360 27.31 0.44 16.73
N GLN A 361 28.06 1.55 16.74
CA GLN A 361 27.54 2.88 17.08
C GLN A 361 26.56 3.38 16.02
N LYS A 362 26.82 3.06 14.74
CA LYS A 362 25.94 3.42 13.61
C LYS A 362 24.58 2.74 13.71
N TYR A 363 24.53 1.51 14.23
CA TYR A 363 23.29 0.73 14.35
C TYR A 363 22.65 0.83 15.74
N ASN A 364 23.04 1.84 16.53
CA ASN A 364 22.39 2.23 17.77
C ASN A 364 22.39 1.13 18.87
N PHE A 365 23.48 0.36 18.95
CA PHE A 365 23.77 -0.49 20.12
C PHE A 365 24.34 0.38 21.25
N LYS A 366 23.96 0.15 22.51
CA LYS A 366 24.27 1.05 23.64
C LYS A 366 25.72 1.00 24.05
N SER A 367 26.34 -0.16 23.94
CA SER A 367 27.76 -0.34 24.21
C SER A 367 28.37 -1.38 23.28
N LYS A 368 29.70 -1.36 23.20
CA LYS A 368 30.47 -2.36 22.48
C LYS A 368 30.25 -3.75 23.08
N GLU A 369 30.20 -3.83 24.41
CA GLU A 369 30.01 -5.07 25.15
C GLU A 369 28.64 -5.68 24.86
N GLU A 370 27.56 -4.89 24.91
CA GLU A 370 26.20 -5.33 24.55
C GLU A 370 26.13 -5.83 23.11
N PHE A 371 26.75 -5.11 22.17
CA PHE A 371 26.81 -5.54 20.77
C PHE A 371 27.50 -6.90 20.61
N ILE A 372 28.65 -7.10 21.27
CA ILE A 372 29.42 -8.35 21.15
C ILE A 372 28.61 -9.52 21.72
N ASP A 373 27.97 -9.33 22.88
CA ASP A 373 27.18 -10.37 23.52
C ASP A 373 25.99 -10.78 22.64
N LEU A 374 25.23 -9.80 22.13
CA LEU A 374 24.09 -10.04 21.23
C LEU A 374 24.53 -10.67 19.89
N TYR A 375 25.70 -10.30 19.38
CA TYR A 375 26.22 -10.87 18.13
C TYR A 375 26.65 -12.32 18.30
N ILE A 376 27.30 -12.66 19.43
CA ILE A 376 27.68 -14.03 19.75
C ILE A 376 26.43 -14.88 20.02
N GLU A 377 25.43 -14.34 20.71
CA GLU A 377 24.14 -15.00 20.93
C GLU A 377 23.45 -15.34 19.59
N GLU A 378 23.37 -14.39 18.67
CA GLU A 378 22.68 -14.57 17.37
C GLU A 378 23.44 -15.48 16.39
N PHE A 379 24.77 -15.34 16.30
CA PHE A 379 25.56 -16.00 15.24
C PHE A 379 26.47 -17.12 15.74
N GLY A 380 26.61 -17.30 17.05
CA GLY A 380 27.51 -18.29 17.66
C GLY A 380 29.00 -17.99 17.45
N ILE A 381 29.34 -16.84 16.85
CA ILE A 381 30.71 -16.48 16.49
C ILE A 381 31.03 -15.04 16.89
N SER A 382 32.31 -14.74 17.10
CA SER A 382 32.75 -13.37 17.38
C SER A 382 32.59 -12.46 16.15
N PRO A 383 32.11 -11.21 16.29
CA PRO A 383 32.00 -10.26 15.18
C PRO A 383 33.34 -9.93 14.52
N PHE A 384 34.46 -10.17 15.21
CA PHE A 384 35.82 -9.94 14.68
C PHE A 384 36.54 -11.25 14.32
N GLY A 385 35.79 -12.36 14.26
CA GLY A 385 36.28 -13.68 13.87
C GLY A 385 36.57 -13.80 12.37
N LYS A 386 37.12 -14.94 11.95
CA LYS A 386 37.43 -15.22 10.53
C LYS A 386 36.28 -15.91 9.77
N GLU A 387 35.25 -16.35 10.48
CA GLU A 387 34.14 -17.13 9.93
C GLU A 387 33.06 -16.20 9.35
N LYS A 388 32.49 -16.59 8.20
CA LYS A 388 31.47 -15.80 7.48
C LYS A 388 30.07 -16.31 7.81
N ILE A 389 29.13 -15.39 7.98
CA ILE A 389 27.73 -15.71 8.26
C ILE A 389 27.00 -16.04 6.94
N LYS A 390 26.29 -17.17 6.90
CA LYS A 390 25.26 -17.44 5.89
C LYS A 390 23.90 -17.07 6.47
N VAL A 391 23.15 -16.21 5.79
CA VAL A 391 21.81 -15.78 6.22
C VAL A 391 20.79 -16.17 5.17
N GLU A 392 19.74 -16.89 5.57
CA GLU A 392 18.52 -17.05 4.78
C GLU A 392 17.41 -16.19 5.40
N VAL A 393 16.95 -15.18 4.66
CA VAL A 393 15.77 -14.38 5.02
C VAL A 393 14.63 -14.82 4.12
N VAL A 394 13.49 -15.22 4.70
CA VAL A 394 12.30 -15.59 3.93
C VAL A 394 11.76 -14.36 3.19
N ASP A 395 11.79 -14.40 1.86
CA ASP A 395 11.13 -13.42 1.01
C ASP A 395 9.62 -13.69 1.02
N LEU A 396 8.87 -12.89 1.79
CA LEU A 396 7.41 -13.05 1.93
C LEU A 396 6.66 -12.85 0.61
N LYS A 397 7.20 -12.06 -0.32
CA LYS A 397 6.60 -11.89 -1.65
C LYS A 397 6.73 -13.18 -2.43
N GLN A 398 7.95 -13.72 -2.49
CA GLN A 398 8.22 -14.99 -3.15
C GLN A 398 7.42 -16.13 -2.51
N TYR A 399 7.34 -16.14 -1.17
CA TYR A 399 6.55 -17.10 -0.41
C TYR A 399 5.06 -17.02 -0.77
N TYR A 400 4.47 -15.82 -0.75
CA TYR A 400 3.08 -15.65 -1.14
C TYR A 400 2.82 -16.03 -2.61
N ASP A 401 3.69 -15.61 -3.53
CA ASP A 401 3.57 -15.94 -4.95
C ASP A 401 3.62 -17.47 -5.18
N GLN A 402 4.43 -18.19 -4.40
CA GLN A 402 4.53 -19.64 -4.46
C GLN A 402 3.31 -20.35 -3.87
N TYR A 403 2.76 -19.85 -2.78
CA TYR A 403 1.81 -20.61 -1.94
C TYR A 403 0.36 -20.14 -1.99
N LYS A 404 0.06 -18.96 -2.58
CA LYS A 404 -1.31 -18.43 -2.66
C LYS A 404 -2.31 -19.37 -3.34
N ALA A 405 -1.86 -20.15 -4.31
CA ALA A 405 -2.70 -21.12 -5.04
C ALA A 405 -3.05 -22.35 -4.21
N CYS A 406 -2.36 -22.59 -3.09
CA CYS A 406 -2.55 -23.75 -2.21
C CYS A 406 -3.59 -23.52 -1.11
N MET A 407 -4.28 -22.38 -1.12
CA MET A 407 -5.33 -22.07 -0.16
C MET A 407 -6.65 -21.80 -0.86
N LYS A 408 -7.72 -22.08 -0.12
CA LYS A 408 -9.09 -21.74 -0.48
C LYS A 408 -9.60 -20.68 0.48
N ILE A 409 -10.21 -19.65 -0.09
CA ILE A 409 -10.80 -18.54 0.67
C ILE A 409 -12.30 -18.59 0.43
N THR A 410 -13.05 -18.72 1.51
CA THR A 410 -14.52 -18.70 1.49
C THR A 410 -15.02 -17.56 2.38
N TYR A 411 -16.31 -17.25 2.26
CA TYR A 411 -16.95 -16.21 3.07
C TYR A 411 -18.09 -16.83 3.83
N SER A 412 -18.08 -16.66 5.16
CA SER A 412 -19.06 -17.27 6.04
C SER A 412 -19.61 -16.25 7.02
N GLU A 413 -20.91 -16.33 7.30
CA GLU A 413 -21.53 -15.64 8.42
C GLU A 413 -21.56 -16.62 9.61
N LEU A 414 -20.98 -16.23 10.73
CA LEU A 414 -20.92 -17.04 11.94
C LEU A 414 -21.82 -16.47 13.03
N ASN A 415 -22.37 -17.35 13.85
CA ASN A 415 -22.98 -16.98 15.14
C ASN A 415 -21.89 -16.74 16.20
N ASP A 416 -22.29 -16.23 17.36
CA ASP A 416 -21.40 -16.10 18.52
C ASP A 416 -20.77 -17.48 18.86
N ILE A 417 -19.45 -17.50 19.04
CA ILE A 417 -18.69 -18.70 19.43
C ILE A 417 -18.24 -18.53 20.87
N LYS A 418 -18.58 -19.51 21.72
CA LYS A 418 -18.08 -19.61 23.09
C LYS A 418 -16.97 -20.64 23.14
N PHE A 419 -15.89 -20.33 23.83
CA PHE A 419 -14.82 -21.29 24.05
C PHE A 419 -14.18 -21.10 25.44
N LEU A 420 -13.62 -22.17 25.99
CA LEU A 420 -12.95 -22.16 27.28
C LEU A 420 -11.44 -22.07 27.07
N GLY A 421 -10.87 -20.87 27.13
CA GLY A 421 -9.49 -20.61 26.74
C GLY A 421 -8.50 -20.74 27.89
N LYS A 422 -7.33 -21.33 27.61
CA LYS A 422 -6.14 -21.31 28.46
C LYS A 422 -4.98 -20.61 27.75
N THR A 423 -4.18 -19.87 28.51
CA THR A 423 -3.00 -19.19 27.98
C THR A 423 -1.91 -20.21 27.69
N VAL A 424 -1.50 -20.31 26.42
CA VAL A 424 -0.43 -21.22 25.94
C VAL A 424 0.92 -20.52 25.82
N MET A 425 0.94 -19.19 25.85
CA MET A 425 2.15 -18.37 25.96
C MET A 425 1.97 -17.35 27.10
N PRO A 426 2.60 -17.55 28.27
CA PRO A 426 2.42 -16.71 29.45
C PRO A 426 3.19 -15.37 29.38
N GLN A 427 2.81 -14.41 30.23
CA GLN A 427 3.36 -13.05 30.26
C GLN A 427 4.88 -12.96 30.44
N THR A 428 5.50 -13.96 31.09
CA THR A 428 6.92 -13.92 31.51
C THR A 428 7.91 -14.29 30.41
N THR A 429 7.46 -14.78 29.26
CA THR A 429 8.34 -15.29 28.18
C THR A 429 8.61 -14.28 27.06
N MET A 430 8.34 -12.98 27.27
CA MET A 430 8.58 -11.91 26.29
C MET A 430 10.05 -11.73 25.81
N TRP A 431 10.95 -12.64 26.19
CA TRP A 431 12.40 -12.54 25.97
C TRP A 431 13.08 -13.83 25.51
N SER A 432 12.38 -14.94 25.24
CA SER A 432 13.05 -16.14 24.71
C SER A 432 12.72 -16.37 23.23
N GLU A 433 13.78 -16.58 22.44
CA GLU A 433 13.76 -16.94 21.01
C GLU A 433 13.24 -18.37 20.76
N GLU A 434 12.77 -19.06 21.81
CA GLU A 434 12.53 -20.50 21.81
C GLU A 434 11.12 -20.94 21.39
N TYR A 435 10.13 -20.04 21.36
CA TYR A 435 8.74 -20.43 21.14
C TYR A 435 8.17 -19.91 19.82
N LYS A 436 8.05 -20.82 18.84
CA LYS A 436 7.29 -20.58 17.62
C LYS A 436 5.79 -20.72 17.91
N ILE A 437 5.02 -19.66 17.69
CA ILE A 437 3.57 -19.67 17.88
C ILE A 437 2.89 -20.75 17.04
N SER A 438 3.39 -20.99 15.83
CA SER A 438 2.94 -22.06 14.93
C SER A 438 3.07 -23.44 15.58
N SER A 439 4.23 -23.75 16.18
CA SER A 439 4.45 -25.00 16.92
C SER A 439 3.53 -25.14 18.14
N LEU A 440 3.42 -24.08 18.95
CA LEU A 440 2.57 -24.08 20.14
C LEU A 440 1.09 -24.25 19.78
N ALA A 441 0.61 -23.53 18.76
CA ALA A 441 -0.75 -23.66 18.27
C ALA A 441 -1.02 -25.07 17.77
N ALA A 442 -0.14 -25.62 16.94
CA ALA A 442 -0.27 -26.98 16.41
C ALA A 442 -0.35 -28.02 17.52
N TYR A 443 0.56 -27.95 18.50
CA TYR A 443 0.58 -28.85 19.64
C TYR A 443 -0.75 -28.79 20.42
N TRP A 444 -1.21 -27.60 20.82
CA TRP A 444 -2.40 -27.46 21.65
C TRP A 444 -3.73 -27.61 20.89
N PHE A 445 -3.73 -27.48 19.56
CA PHE A 445 -4.87 -27.90 18.76
C PHE A 445 -5.07 -29.42 18.82
N LEU A 446 -3.98 -30.19 18.80
CA LEU A 446 -4.03 -31.66 18.85
C LEU A 446 -4.12 -32.22 20.28
N ASN A 447 -3.71 -31.47 21.30
CA ASN A 447 -3.61 -31.95 22.68
C ASN A 447 -4.51 -31.15 23.62
N ASP A 448 -5.23 -31.82 24.51
CA ASP A 448 -5.94 -31.15 25.59
C ASP A 448 -5.01 -30.79 26.74
N PHE A 449 -5.33 -29.70 27.44
CA PHE A 449 -4.65 -29.38 28.69
C PHE A 449 -4.93 -30.48 29.71
N ASP A 450 -3.91 -30.93 30.43
CA ASP A 450 -4.04 -31.98 31.47
C ASP A 450 -5.21 -31.71 32.44
N SER A 451 -5.37 -30.43 32.81
CA SER A 451 -6.47 -29.89 33.62
C SER A 451 -7.89 -30.11 33.07
N MET A 452 -8.03 -30.38 31.79
CA MET A 452 -9.31 -30.52 31.09
C MET A 452 -9.61 -31.99 30.77
N LEU A 453 -8.63 -32.88 30.84
CA LEU A 453 -8.79 -34.31 30.55
C LEU A 453 -9.94 -34.92 31.37
N GLY A 454 -10.83 -35.64 30.69
CA GLY A 454 -11.99 -36.31 31.31
C GLY A 454 -13.18 -35.39 31.63
N LYS A 455 -13.09 -34.08 31.39
CA LYS A 455 -14.23 -33.15 31.48
C LYS A 455 -15.01 -33.13 30.17
N ASP A 456 -16.29 -32.73 30.21
CA ASP A 456 -17.14 -32.70 29.01
C ASP A 456 -16.66 -31.72 27.93
N CYS A 457 -15.84 -30.72 28.30
CA CYS A 457 -15.24 -29.78 27.37
C CYS A 457 -13.99 -30.32 26.65
N ALA A 458 -13.39 -31.42 27.11
CA ALA A 458 -12.22 -32.01 26.45
C ALA A 458 -12.62 -32.85 25.23
N CYS A 459 -11.68 -33.00 24.31
CA CYS A 459 -11.84 -33.89 23.17
C CYS A 459 -11.93 -35.34 23.66
N LYS A 460 -13.04 -36.02 23.36
CA LYS A 460 -13.28 -37.40 23.80
C LYS A 460 -12.64 -38.43 22.87
N GLU A 461 -12.45 -38.09 21.60
CA GLU A 461 -11.90 -38.97 20.56
C GLU A 461 -10.92 -38.21 19.67
N VAL A 462 -9.73 -38.77 19.45
CA VAL A 462 -8.70 -38.18 18.57
C VAL A 462 -9.26 -37.97 17.16
N GLY A 463 -9.10 -36.77 16.61
CA GLY A 463 -9.65 -36.36 15.32
C GLY A 463 -11.00 -35.64 15.40
N GLN A 464 -11.59 -35.53 16.59
CA GLN A 464 -12.81 -34.73 16.85
C GLN A 464 -12.51 -33.44 17.60
N GLU A 465 -11.27 -32.97 17.57
CA GLU A 465 -10.87 -31.73 18.21
C GLU A 465 -11.70 -30.57 17.64
N ASN A 466 -12.16 -29.68 18.51
CA ASN A 466 -12.92 -28.51 18.13
C ASN A 466 -12.44 -27.34 19.00
N LYS A 467 -11.35 -26.71 18.57
CA LYS A 467 -10.60 -25.74 19.39
C LYS A 467 -10.37 -24.45 18.63
N VAL A 468 -10.41 -23.35 19.37
CA VAL A 468 -10.18 -22.00 18.85
C VAL A 468 -9.00 -21.37 19.57
N ALA A 469 -8.23 -20.58 18.82
CA ALA A 469 -7.12 -19.81 19.34
C ALA A 469 -7.24 -18.33 18.96
N ILE A 470 -6.96 -17.44 19.92
CA ILE A 470 -7.02 -15.99 19.77
C ILE A 470 -5.81 -15.31 20.43
N TRP A 471 -5.51 -14.10 19.96
CA TRP A 471 -4.69 -13.16 20.72
C TRP A 471 -5.57 -12.34 21.67
N LYS A 472 -5.22 -12.32 22.96
CA LYS A 472 -5.93 -11.58 24.01
C LYS A 472 -5.04 -10.45 24.54
N GLN A 473 -5.60 -9.25 24.67
CA GLN A 473 -4.96 -8.15 25.38
C GLN A 473 -5.19 -8.29 26.90
N CYS A 474 -4.12 -8.16 27.70
CA CYS A 474 -4.23 -8.20 29.16
C CYS A 474 -4.47 -6.78 29.73
N PRO A 475 -5.43 -6.59 30.64
CA PRO A 475 -5.60 -5.33 31.36
C PRO A 475 -4.37 -5.00 32.22
N GLN A 476 -3.97 -3.73 32.21
CA GLN A 476 -2.72 -3.18 32.78
C GLN A 476 -2.42 -3.64 34.23
N GLN A 477 -1.20 -4.12 34.46
CA GLN A 477 -0.48 -3.88 35.72
C GLN A 477 0.51 -2.73 35.49
N MET A 478 0.61 -1.83 36.47
CA MET A 478 1.28 -0.53 36.40
C MET A 478 2.66 -0.57 35.68
N ASP A 479 2.82 0.39 34.76
CA ASP A 479 4.10 0.88 34.23
C ASP A 479 4.96 -0.03 33.33
N THR A 480 4.36 -1.03 32.66
CA THR A 480 5.04 -1.73 31.54
C THR A 480 4.15 -1.88 30.30
N ASP A 481 4.80 -2.09 29.14
CA ASP A 481 4.21 -2.19 27.80
C ASP A 481 2.96 -3.08 27.74
N GLU A 482 1.94 -2.68 26.97
CA GLU A 482 0.72 -3.48 26.75
C GLU A 482 1.04 -4.95 26.41
N LEU A 483 0.60 -5.86 27.28
CA LEU A 483 0.90 -7.30 27.23
C LEU A 483 -0.22 -8.06 26.49
N TYR A 484 0.17 -9.04 25.68
CA TYR A 484 -0.75 -9.94 24.96
C TYR A 484 -0.45 -11.39 25.31
N GLU A 485 -1.50 -12.17 25.46
CA GLU A 485 -1.45 -13.61 25.68
C GLU A 485 -2.04 -14.33 24.48
N TYR A 486 -1.41 -15.43 24.07
CA TYR A 486 -2.01 -16.34 23.11
C TYR A 486 -2.84 -17.36 23.88
N VAL A 487 -4.14 -17.39 23.60
CA VAL A 487 -5.13 -18.16 24.33
C VAL A 487 -5.76 -19.17 23.39
N LEU A 488 -5.81 -20.44 23.81
CA LEU A 488 -6.35 -21.54 23.02
C LEU A 488 -7.22 -22.43 23.91
N GLY A 489 -8.32 -22.94 23.37
CA GLY A 489 -9.09 -23.96 24.07
C GLY A 489 -10.32 -24.46 23.31
N PRO A 490 -11.05 -25.43 23.91
CA PRO A 490 -12.20 -26.06 23.28
C PRO A 490 -13.40 -25.13 23.15
N VAL A 491 -14.12 -25.27 22.03
CA VAL A 491 -15.43 -24.64 21.80
C VAL A 491 -16.47 -25.35 22.67
N VAL A 492 -17.35 -24.57 23.30
CA VAL A 492 -18.36 -25.07 24.25
C VAL A 492 -19.73 -24.45 23.97
N ASP A 493 -20.81 -25.18 24.22
CA ASP A 493 -22.17 -24.65 24.00
C ASP A 493 -22.59 -23.68 25.12
N GLU A 494 -22.24 -24.02 26.37
CA GLU A 494 -22.52 -23.23 27.57
C GLU A 494 -21.32 -23.22 28.52
N PHE A 495 -21.27 -22.20 29.39
CA PHE A 495 -20.25 -22.13 30.44
C PHE A 495 -20.78 -22.78 31.70
N HIS A 496 -20.09 -23.81 32.18
CA HIS A 496 -20.44 -24.49 33.42
C HIS A 496 -19.60 -23.96 34.59
N SER A 497 -20.23 -23.78 35.75
CA SER A 497 -19.61 -23.26 36.98
C SER A 497 -18.44 -24.11 37.48
N ASP A 498 -18.41 -25.39 37.10
CA ASP A 498 -17.48 -26.37 37.64
C ASP A 498 -16.15 -26.38 36.86
N TRP A 499 -16.06 -25.57 35.80
CA TRP A 499 -14.87 -25.42 34.96
C TRP A 499 -13.95 -24.33 35.50
N ASN A 500 -13.27 -24.64 36.61
CA ASN A 500 -12.35 -23.70 37.29
C ASN A 500 -10.98 -23.54 36.62
N GLU A 501 -10.74 -24.18 35.47
CA GLU A 501 -9.39 -24.35 34.91
C GLU A 501 -9.19 -23.70 33.53
N GLY A 502 -10.09 -22.81 33.12
CA GLY A 502 -9.96 -21.99 31.92
C GLY A 502 -10.81 -20.72 32.03
N SER A 503 -10.53 -19.72 31.21
CA SER A 503 -11.32 -18.49 31.17
C SER A 503 -12.40 -18.58 30.08
N PRO A 504 -13.65 -18.15 30.36
CA PRO A 504 -14.70 -18.11 29.34
C PRO A 504 -14.42 -16.98 28.36
N PHE A 505 -14.49 -17.28 27.06
CA PHE A 505 -14.35 -16.30 25.99
C PHE A 505 -15.52 -16.35 25.02
N LEU A 506 -15.88 -15.19 24.48
CA LEU A 506 -16.93 -15.01 23.50
C LEU A 506 -16.38 -14.30 22.27
N ILE A 507 -16.37 -14.99 21.13
CA ILE A 507 -16.10 -14.38 19.82
C ILE A 507 -17.45 -14.01 19.22
N ARG A 508 -17.65 -12.71 18.98
CA ARG A 508 -18.92 -12.20 18.42
C ARG A 508 -19.10 -12.62 16.97
N GLY A 509 -20.28 -13.15 16.68
CA GLY A 509 -20.72 -13.52 15.35
C GLY A 509 -20.73 -12.36 14.36
N GLY A 510 -20.80 -12.70 13.08
CA GLY A 510 -20.77 -11.78 11.96
C GLY A 510 -20.05 -12.38 10.77
N ARG A 511 -19.71 -11.55 9.80
CA ARG A 511 -19.10 -12.00 8.55
C ARG A 511 -17.59 -12.18 8.69
N TYR A 512 -17.07 -13.26 8.10
CA TYR A 512 -15.64 -13.61 8.07
C TYR A 512 -15.20 -14.07 6.68
N ALA A 513 -13.98 -13.71 6.29
CA ALA A 513 -13.21 -14.44 5.30
C ALA A 513 -12.52 -15.61 5.99
N VAL A 514 -12.69 -16.80 5.43
CA VAL A 514 -12.24 -18.06 6.01
C VAL A 514 -11.21 -18.68 5.09
N PHE A 515 -10.01 -18.85 5.60
CA PHE A 515 -8.88 -19.43 4.90
C PHE A 515 -8.73 -20.87 5.34
N GLU A 516 -8.59 -21.77 4.37
CA GLU A 516 -8.33 -23.18 4.59
C GLU A 516 -7.33 -23.67 3.55
N THR A 517 -6.61 -24.74 3.86
CA THR A 517 -5.73 -25.40 2.90
C THR A 517 -6.55 -26.19 1.87
N MET A 518 -5.95 -26.51 0.73
CA MET A 518 -6.59 -27.38 -0.27
C MET A 518 -6.61 -28.87 0.13
N GLN A 519 -5.94 -29.22 1.24
CA GLN A 519 -5.85 -30.60 1.73
C GLN A 519 -7.13 -31.00 2.47
N GLU A 520 -7.39 -32.32 2.56
CA GLU A 520 -8.54 -32.84 3.32
C GLU A 520 -8.32 -32.78 4.83
N THR A 521 -7.06 -32.89 5.26
CA THR A 521 -6.60 -32.83 6.66
C THR A 521 -5.33 -32.01 6.74
N ASP A 522 -5.15 -31.30 7.86
CA ASP A 522 -3.94 -30.56 8.21
C ASP A 522 -3.19 -31.20 9.40
N GLU A 523 -3.68 -32.31 9.95
CA GLU A 523 -3.20 -32.95 11.18
C GLU A 523 -1.68 -33.24 11.16
N ASP A 524 -1.17 -33.79 10.07
CA ASP A 524 0.23 -34.23 9.97
C ASP A 524 1.24 -33.09 9.85
N ASN A 525 0.80 -31.91 9.36
CA ASN A 525 1.68 -30.76 9.08
C ASN A 525 1.11 -29.46 9.67
N LEU A 526 0.43 -29.56 10.82
CA LEU A 526 -0.40 -28.48 11.35
C LEU A 526 0.36 -27.18 11.64
N GLU A 527 1.62 -27.27 12.08
CA GLU A 527 2.52 -26.12 12.26
C GLU A 527 2.74 -25.37 10.95
N GLU A 528 3.09 -26.11 9.89
CA GLU A 528 3.37 -25.55 8.56
C GLU A 528 2.11 -24.97 7.94
N MET A 529 0.97 -25.65 8.11
CA MET A 529 -0.32 -25.16 7.60
C MET A 529 -0.78 -23.91 8.36
N TYR A 530 -0.55 -23.85 9.67
CA TYR A 530 -0.80 -22.64 10.46
C TYR A 530 0.02 -21.47 9.92
N LEU A 531 1.32 -21.68 9.68
CA LEU A 531 2.22 -20.66 9.18
C LEU A 531 1.87 -20.20 7.75
N LEU A 532 1.51 -21.15 6.89
CA LEU A 532 1.05 -20.92 5.52
C LEU A 532 -0.18 -20.00 5.52
N LEU A 533 -1.21 -20.40 6.28
CA LEU A 533 -2.48 -19.70 6.33
C LEU A 533 -2.30 -18.29 6.91
N THR A 534 -1.58 -18.12 8.03
CA THR A 534 -1.37 -16.80 8.62
C THR A 534 -0.56 -15.87 7.73
N ARG A 535 0.55 -16.34 7.16
CA ARG A 535 1.40 -15.52 6.29
C ARG A 535 0.64 -15.08 5.05
N CYS A 536 -0.04 -15.99 4.36
CA CYS A 536 -0.72 -15.61 3.14
C CYS A 536 -2.02 -14.82 3.40
N ALA A 537 -2.73 -15.09 4.50
CA ALA A 537 -3.87 -14.31 4.95
C ALA A 537 -3.51 -12.85 5.15
N PHE A 538 -2.50 -12.55 5.95
CA PHE A 538 -2.20 -11.16 6.29
C PHE A 538 -1.27 -10.47 5.29
N TYR A 539 -0.30 -11.18 4.68
CA TYR A 539 0.62 -10.56 3.73
C TYR A 539 -0.05 -10.27 2.39
N GLY A 540 -0.86 -11.21 1.92
CA GLY A 540 -1.46 -11.16 0.60
C GLY A 540 -2.92 -10.76 0.63
N TRP A 541 -3.77 -11.56 1.28
CA TRP A 541 -5.21 -11.36 1.16
C TRP A 541 -5.72 -10.10 1.88
N CYS A 542 -5.30 -9.85 3.13
CA CYS A 542 -5.65 -8.61 3.84
C CYS A 542 -5.11 -7.37 3.14
N LYS A 543 -3.95 -7.49 2.47
CA LYS A 543 -3.38 -6.43 1.63
C LYS A 543 -4.25 -6.16 0.40
N GLU A 544 -4.77 -7.21 -0.23
CA GLU A 544 -5.64 -7.14 -1.41
C GLU A 544 -7.11 -6.77 -1.07
N ASN A 545 -7.55 -6.94 0.19
CA ASN A 545 -8.94 -6.83 0.64
C ASN A 545 -9.09 -5.96 1.92
N ILE A 546 -8.24 -4.94 2.08
CA ILE A 546 -8.15 -4.14 3.31
C ILE A 546 -9.43 -3.38 3.65
N ASP A 547 -10.18 -2.97 2.63
CA ASP A 547 -11.49 -2.32 2.69
C ASP A 547 -12.57 -3.25 3.24
N ARG A 548 -12.34 -4.56 3.20
CA ARG A 548 -13.25 -5.58 3.69
C ARG A 548 -12.93 -5.97 5.13
N TYR A 549 -11.70 -5.78 5.60
CA TYR A 549 -11.25 -6.21 6.93
C TYR A 549 -11.80 -5.32 8.06
N ASP A 550 -12.48 -5.93 9.04
CA ASP A 550 -12.97 -5.23 10.24
C ASP A 550 -11.99 -5.38 11.41
N SER A 551 -11.11 -4.38 11.56
CA SER A 551 -10.05 -4.37 12.59
C SER A 551 -10.55 -4.25 14.03
N ASN A 552 -11.83 -3.97 14.26
CA ASN A 552 -12.40 -3.89 15.61
C ASN A 552 -12.87 -5.27 16.13
N ARG A 553 -12.83 -6.30 15.28
CA ARG A 553 -13.25 -7.67 15.61
C ARG A 553 -12.05 -8.60 15.67
N ILE A 554 -12.21 -9.69 16.42
CA ILE A 554 -11.13 -10.63 16.69
C ILE A 554 -10.86 -11.51 15.46
N VAL A 555 -9.58 -11.58 15.06
CA VAL A 555 -9.05 -12.64 14.18
C VAL A 555 -8.77 -13.88 15.02
N PHE A 556 -9.12 -15.06 14.51
CA PHE A 556 -8.91 -16.31 15.24
C PHE A 556 -8.60 -17.48 14.33
N ALA A 557 -7.89 -18.46 14.86
CA ALA A 557 -7.70 -19.76 14.25
C ALA A 557 -8.67 -20.77 14.85
N TRP A 558 -9.21 -21.67 14.04
CA TRP A 558 -10.13 -22.71 14.47
C TRP A 558 -9.70 -24.04 13.86
N TYR A 559 -9.35 -25.00 14.70
CA TYR A 559 -9.09 -26.37 14.28
C TYR A 559 -10.33 -27.22 14.56
N LYS A 560 -10.87 -27.85 13.51
CA LYS A 560 -12.00 -28.78 13.60
C LYS A 560 -12.03 -29.76 12.45
N ASN A 561 -12.54 -30.97 12.70
CA ASN A 561 -12.65 -32.04 11.70
C ASN A 561 -11.30 -32.28 10.99
N LYS A 562 -10.22 -32.34 11.79
CA LYS A 562 -8.84 -32.50 11.32
C LYS A 562 -8.29 -31.39 10.42
N LYS A 563 -8.99 -30.25 10.32
CA LYS A 563 -8.64 -29.16 9.42
C LYS A 563 -8.50 -27.83 10.15
N LEU A 564 -7.52 -27.04 9.74
CA LEU A 564 -7.26 -25.71 10.26
C LEU A 564 -7.91 -24.65 9.39
N TYR A 565 -8.61 -23.74 10.06
CA TYR A 565 -9.24 -22.60 9.44
C TYR A 565 -8.74 -21.32 10.10
N PHE A 566 -8.49 -20.31 9.28
CA PHE A 566 -8.12 -18.98 9.77
C PHE A 566 -9.23 -17.98 9.41
N TYR A 567 -9.76 -17.27 10.42
CA TYR A 567 -10.93 -16.42 10.28
C TYR A 567 -10.55 -14.95 10.43
N ILE A 568 -10.74 -14.20 9.34
CA ILE A 568 -10.50 -12.77 9.29
C ILE A 568 -11.87 -12.06 9.26
N PRO A 569 -12.21 -11.24 10.26
CA PRO A 569 -13.49 -10.54 10.29
C PRO A 569 -13.58 -9.56 9.13
N ILE A 570 -14.75 -9.52 8.50
CA ILE A 570 -15.02 -8.57 7.43
C ILE A 570 -16.29 -7.76 7.70
N PHE A 571 -16.36 -6.57 7.13
CA PHE A 571 -17.59 -5.76 7.12
C PHE A 571 -18.71 -6.50 6.38
N ARG A 572 -19.95 -6.24 6.80
CA ARG A 572 -21.15 -6.92 6.30
C ARG A 572 -21.48 -6.57 4.86
#